data_AF-A0A2V3V874-F1
#
_entry.id   AF-A0A2V3V874-F1
#
_cell.length_a   1.000
_cell.length_b   1.000
_cell.length_c   1.000
_cell.angle_alpha   90.00
_cell.angle_beta   90.00
_cell.angle_gamma   90.00
#
_symmetry.space_group_name_H-M   'P 1'
#
loop_
_entity.id
_entity.type
_entity.pdbx_description
1 polymer ?
#
loop_
_entity_poly.entity_id
_entity_poly.type
_entity_poly.pdbx_seq_one_letter_code
_entity_poly.pdbx_strand_id
1 'polypeptide(L)'
;MALHRLALLMAFVPVLLFSSTGQGSSAPPVRLETEALNPSENVTVAGQSASPQSGIRRDDREYPFYMPMQGLRPPAVTMRVRCDASRAAGREVFDRPSAAAIEGRIEGGFEFVFEAYDGAGRPCVYPFAPSLPQIIGQTQGTQYVFRSSVPGVPVTFRTNDAWASINLRLFDLGPQRIHFEMRDIALDFPNAGEAKGAVHLEVLDVTRPGLITAVIRRANIFGGKNAIFVPGGETMVLIEDSIIRGNIGDNVDQEHGTYINGTLVTHIRNSTWYGQKGWVDIASGHQLKDKAYLRVYEDLTVANLPNATTPSAMPLVDISAFGFTWTNNLKLKRVPSAQTVRDTLVDLRTEIVYGAPHHYPWNIMVSPQWRMPPAPLASLDQVYLSVFQNTLVDSFRTEPHVFRLNAQGLGVEPGSPTVIGNEQTTRAQQRMVSLAFNTRGTIRKPFTTEGWTYVDPSLPPEMQWVRDRDAFIRHALGLIGR
;
A
#
# COMPACT_ATOMS: atom_id res chain seq x y z
N MET A 1 -59.19 -10.20 -18.86
CA MET A 1 -59.07 -10.26 -20.33
C MET A 1 -57.60 -10.05 -20.68
N ALA A 2 -57.01 -11.05 -21.34
CA ALA A 2 -55.85 -11.09 -22.27
C ALA A 2 -55.14 -9.76 -22.62
N LEU A 3 -53.83 -9.62 -22.92
CA LEU A 3 -52.60 -10.44 -22.96
C LEU A 3 -51.52 -9.53 -23.64
N HIS A 4 -50.22 -9.88 -23.54
CA HIS A 4 -49.04 -9.35 -24.30
C HIS A 4 -48.30 -8.13 -23.70
N ARG A 5 -46.96 -8.03 -23.64
CA ARG A 5 -45.82 -8.87 -24.08
C ARG A 5 -44.52 -8.38 -23.39
N LEU A 6 -43.57 -9.31 -23.27
CA LEU A 6 -42.18 -9.20 -22.79
C LEU A 6 -41.21 -8.77 -23.93
N ALA A 7 -39.96 -8.40 -23.57
CA ALA A 7 -38.75 -8.13 -24.39
C ALA A 7 -38.47 -6.63 -24.68
N LEU A 8 -37.24 -6.07 -24.60
CA LEU A 8 -35.93 -6.61 -25.00
C LEU A 8 -34.76 -6.16 -24.09
N LEU A 9 -33.85 -7.12 -23.87
CA LEU A 9 -32.43 -6.98 -23.56
C LEU A 9 -31.64 -6.69 -24.85
N MET A 10 -30.40 -6.18 -24.69
CA MET A 10 -29.27 -6.16 -25.65
C MET A 10 -29.19 -5.02 -26.67
N ALA A 11 -28.24 -4.10 -26.44
CA ALA A 11 -27.43 -3.50 -27.49
C ALA A 11 -26.19 -2.84 -26.86
N PHE A 12 -25.00 -3.40 -27.07
CA PHE A 12 -23.79 -2.67 -27.50
C PHE A 12 -22.78 -3.70 -28.03
N VAL A 13 -22.67 -3.74 -29.35
CA VAL A 13 -21.73 -4.53 -30.17
C VAL A 13 -20.49 -3.65 -30.45
N PRO A 14 -19.28 -4.24 -30.54
CA PRO A 14 -18.03 -3.52 -30.82
C PRO A 14 -17.84 -3.31 -32.34
N VAL A 15 -17.16 -2.22 -32.73
CA VAL A 15 -16.72 -2.01 -34.12
C VAL A 15 -15.19 -2.08 -34.17
N LEU A 16 -14.70 -3.06 -34.92
CA LEU A 16 -13.33 -3.32 -35.35
C LEU A 16 -13.00 -2.57 -36.65
N LEU A 17 -11.70 -2.66 -37.02
CA LEU A 17 -11.04 -2.48 -38.33
C LEU A 17 -10.32 -1.12 -38.45
N PHE A 18 -9.01 -1.07 -38.73
CA PHE A 18 -8.36 -1.65 -39.91
C PHE A 18 -7.00 -2.32 -39.65
N SER A 19 -6.84 -3.48 -40.29
CA SER A 19 -5.58 -4.17 -40.60
C SER A 19 -5.00 -3.64 -41.92
N SER A 20 -3.72 -3.28 -41.94
CA SER A 20 -2.93 -3.16 -43.17
C SER A 20 -1.74 -4.12 -43.12
N THR A 21 -1.79 -5.14 -43.98
CA THR A 21 -0.71 -6.07 -44.29
C THR A 21 0.38 -5.35 -45.08
N GLY A 22 1.61 -5.36 -44.55
CA GLY A 22 2.83 -4.91 -45.24
C GLY A 22 3.98 -5.86 -44.92
N GLN A 23 4.72 -6.26 -45.95
CA GLN A 23 5.67 -7.37 -46.02
C GLN A 23 6.69 -7.46 -44.86
N GLY A 24 6.87 -8.68 -44.38
CA GLY A 24 7.87 -9.04 -43.37
C GLY A 24 9.30 -8.90 -43.90
N SER A 25 10.12 -8.14 -43.17
CA SER A 25 11.56 -8.31 -43.13
C SER A 25 11.90 -9.01 -41.82
N SER A 26 12.38 -10.25 -41.92
CA SER A 26 12.82 -11.07 -40.79
C SER A 26 14.16 -10.54 -40.27
N ALA A 27 14.12 -9.66 -39.28
CA ALA A 27 15.26 -9.43 -38.41
C ALA A 27 15.24 -10.51 -37.31
N PRO A 28 16.38 -11.15 -36.99
CA PRO A 28 16.42 -12.18 -35.96
C PRO A 28 16.03 -11.58 -34.60
N PRO A 29 15.38 -12.36 -33.71
CA PRO A 29 15.11 -11.89 -32.36
C PRO A 29 16.45 -11.67 -31.66
N VAL A 30 16.79 -10.40 -31.43
CA VAL A 30 17.90 -10.04 -30.55
C VAL A 30 17.46 -10.42 -29.14
N ARG A 31 17.83 -11.63 -28.73
CA ARG A 31 17.78 -12.09 -27.36
C ARG A 31 18.81 -11.26 -26.59
N LEU A 32 18.37 -10.12 -26.05
CA LEU A 32 19.13 -9.43 -25.01
C LEU A 32 19.23 -10.41 -23.84
N GLU A 33 20.43 -10.94 -23.65
CA GLU A 33 20.81 -11.65 -22.44
C GLU A 33 20.64 -10.66 -21.29
N THR A 34 19.48 -10.70 -20.63
CA THR A 34 19.30 -10.10 -19.33
C THR A 34 20.24 -10.84 -18.38
N GLU A 35 21.34 -10.18 -18.01
CA GLU A 35 22.12 -10.58 -16.85
C GLU A 35 21.13 -10.84 -15.70
N ALA A 36 21.14 -12.08 -15.24
CA ALA A 36 20.32 -12.51 -14.12
C ALA A 36 20.74 -11.71 -12.89
N LEU A 37 20.01 -10.64 -12.59
CA LEU A 37 20.07 -9.97 -11.31
C LEU A 37 19.55 -10.96 -10.26
N ASN A 38 20.48 -11.72 -9.68
CA ASN A 38 20.20 -12.54 -8.52
C ASN A 38 19.72 -11.61 -7.39
N PRO A 39 18.62 -11.92 -6.69
CA PRO A 39 18.08 -11.13 -5.59
C PRO A 39 18.97 -11.16 -4.32
N SER A 40 20.26 -11.46 -4.46
CA SER A 40 21.25 -11.47 -3.39
C SER A 40 21.95 -10.13 -3.16
N GLU A 41 21.67 -9.10 -3.97
CA GLU A 41 22.09 -7.75 -3.64
C GLU A 41 21.27 -7.22 -2.46
N ASN A 42 21.87 -7.28 -1.27
CA ASN A 42 21.42 -6.48 -0.14
C ASN A 42 21.27 -5.04 -0.62
N VAL A 43 20.08 -4.44 -0.40
CA VAL A 43 19.87 -3.00 -0.63
C VAL A 43 20.59 -2.25 0.49
N THR A 44 21.90 -2.15 0.37
CA THR A 44 22.74 -1.28 1.19
C THR A 44 22.96 0.00 0.42
N VAL A 45 22.35 1.09 0.88
CA VAL A 45 22.63 2.43 0.34
C VAL A 45 24.00 2.87 0.86
N ALA A 46 24.89 3.30 -0.03
CA ALA A 46 26.20 3.83 0.35
C ALA A 46 26.03 5.04 1.30
N GLY A 47 26.74 5.04 2.43
CA GLY A 47 26.54 6.02 3.52
C GLY A 47 25.62 5.54 4.65
N GLN A 48 25.33 4.23 4.71
CA GLN A 48 24.79 3.57 5.90
C GLN A 48 25.71 3.82 7.11
N SER A 49 25.33 4.73 8.00
CA SER A 49 25.47 4.39 9.41
C SER A 49 24.55 3.21 9.63
N ALA A 50 25.10 2.08 10.09
CA ALA A 50 24.31 1.03 10.70
C ALA A 50 23.54 1.71 11.83
N SER A 51 22.31 2.15 11.56
CA SER A 51 21.39 2.46 12.61
C SER A 51 21.25 1.15 13.35
N PRO A 52 21.57 1.08 14.67
CA PRO A 52 21.31 -0.13 15.40
C PRO A 52 19.84 -0.44 15.11
N GLN A 53 19.56 -1.62 14.53
CA GLN A 53 18.22 -2.18 14.58
C GLN A 53 17.81 -1.98 16.02
N SER A 54 16.88 -1.06 16.28
CA SER A 54 16.55 -0.70 17.65
C SER A 54 16.07 -1.99 18.27
N GLY A 55 16.90 -2.60 19.11
CA GLY A 55 16.73 -3.95 19.66
C GLY A 55 15.56 -4.06 20.63
N ILE A 56 14.64 -3.11 20.57
CA ILE A 56 13.36 -3.14 21.26
C ILE A 56 12.44 -3.95 20.36
N ARG A 57 12.47 -5.28 20.54
CA ARG A 57 11.37 -6.13 20.12
C ARG A 57 10.15 -5.65 20.90
N ARG A 58 9.34 -4.79 20.27
CA ARG A 58 8.07 -4.33 20.86
C ARG A 58 7.20 -5.54 21.09
N ASP A 59 6.42 -5.52 22.16
CA ASP A 59 5.43 -6.55 22.38
C ASP A 59 4.50 -6.57 21.16
N ASP A 60 4.29 -7.74 20.54
CA ASP A 60 3.38 -7.88 19.40
C ASP A 60 1.95 -7.45 19.76
N ARG A 61 1.63 -7.29 21.05
CA ARG A 61 0.35 -6.79 21.56
C ARG A 61 0.25 -5.25 21.58
N GLU A 62 1.35 -4.54 21.33
CA GLU A 62 1.35 -3.08 21.26
C GLU A 62 0.99 -2.60 19.85
N TYR A 63 -0.06 -1.79 19.78
CA TYR A 63 -0.46 -1.08 18.57
C TYR A 63 -0.25 0.42 18.73
N PRO A 64 -0.06 1.18 17.64
CA PRO A 64 0.05 2.63 17.71
C PRO A 64 -1.15 3.25 18.44
N PHE A 65 -0.92 4.32 19.20
CA PHE A 65 -1.98 4.93 20.05
C PHE A 65 -3.22 5.40 19.28
N TYR A 66 -3.07 5.64 17.98
CA TYR A 66 -4.11 6.06 17.04
C TYR A 66 -4.77 4.90 16.28
N MET A 67 -4.38 3.66 16.56
CA MET A 67 -5.05 2.46 16.08
C MET A 67 -5.93 1.91 17.22
N PRO A 68 -7.16 2.42 17.40
CA PRO A 68 -8.02 2.05 18.51
C PRO A 68 -8.47 0.60 18.40
N MET A 69 -7.88 -0.28 19.20
CA MET A 69 -8.22 -1.71 19.26
C MET A 69 -9.42 -2.00 20.17
N GLN A 70 -10.10 -0.98 20.70
CA GLN A 70 -11.27 -1.19 21.57
C GLN A 70 -12.46 -1.79 20.79
N GLY A 71 -13.22 -2.64 21.47
CA GLY A 71 -14.41 -3.30 20.90
C GLY A 71 -14.13 -4.55 20.07
N LEU A 72 -12.85 -4.94 19.92
CA LEU A 72 -12.45 -6.22 19.34
C LEU A 72 -12.62 -7.35 20.37
N ARG A 73 -13.04 -8.53 19.92
CA ARG A 73 -13.29 -9.73 20.72
C ARG A 73 -12.20 -10.77 20.42
N PRO A 74 -11.64 -11.49 21.40
CA PRO A 74 -10.71 -12.58 21.10
C PRO A 74 -11.28 -13.53 20.04
N PRO A 75 -10.44 -14.05 19.12
CA PRO A 75 -10.88 -15.08 18.17
C PRO A 75 -11.60 -16.21 18.90
N ALA A 76 -12.80 -16.55 18.44
CA ALA A 76 -13.58 -17.62 19.07
C ALA A 76 -13.04 -19.01 18.73
N VAL A 77 -12.32 -19.12 17.62
CA VAL A 77 -11.74 -20.38 17.15
C VAL A 77 -10.25 -20.20 16.87
N THR A 78 -9.43 -21.00 17.55
CA THR A 78 -8.01 -21.16 17.23
C THR A 78 -7.80 -22.47 16.47
N MET A 79 -7.33 -22.37 15.23
CA MET A 79 -7.02 -23.47 14.33
C MET A 79 -5.51 -23.68 14.27
N ARG A 80 -5.02 -24.80 14.78
CA ARG A 80 -3.59 -25.14 14.68
C ARG A 80 -3.37 -26.04 13.48
N VAL A 81 -2.54 -25.59 12.55
CA VAL A 81 -2.31 -26.22 11.24
C VAL A 81 -1.00 -27.01 11.27
N ARG A 82 -1.10 -28.32 11.07
CA ARG A 82 0.06 -29.23 11.17
C ARG A 82 0.89 -29.21 9.89
N CYS A 83 2.19 -28.98 9.99
CA CYS A 83 3.07 -28.79 8.84
C CYS A 83 3.08 -30.02 7.93
N ASP A 84 3.57 -31.16 8.42
CA ASP A 84 3.76 -32.37 7.60
C ASP A 84 2.45 -32.93 7.07
N ALA A 85 1.41 -32.94 7.90
CA ALA A 85 0.10 -33.43 7.50
C ALA A 85 -0.52 -32.54 6.41
N SER A 86 -0.39 -31.21 6.54
CA SER A 86 -0.92 -30.28 5.53
C SER A 86 -0.14 -30.35 4.22
N ARG A 87 1.19 -30.51 4.30
CA ARG A 87 2.05 -30.73 3.13
C ARG A 87 1.66 -32.00 2.38
N ALA A 88 1.42 -33.11 3.09
CA ALA A 88 0.99 -34.37 2.50
C ALA A 88 -0.42 -34.27 1.88
N ALA A 89 -1.32 -33.49 2.50
CA ALA A 89 -2.69 -33.33 2.02
C ALA A 89 -2.86 -32.26 0.92
N GLY A 90 -1.89 -31.39 0.72
CA GLY A 90 -2.01 -30.25 -0.20
C GLY A 90 -3.00 -29.18 0.24
N ARG A 91 -3.40 -29.17 1.52
CA ARG A 91 -4.36 -28.23 2.15
C ARG A 91 -4.14 -28.20 3.66
N GLU A 92 -4.74 -27.25 4.38
CA GLU A 92 -4.66 -27.24 5.84
C GLU A 92 -5.21 -28.52 6.46
N VAL A 93 -4.42 -29.12 7.34
CA VAL A 93 -4.81 -30.20 8.24
C VAL A 93 -4.69 -29.71 9.67
N PHE A 94 -5.81 -29.70 10.37
CA PHE A 94 -5.92 -29.15 11.71
C PHE A 94 -5.72 -30.23 12.78
N ASP A 95 -5.14 -29.86 13.93
CA ASP A 95 -4.87 -30.78 15.05
C ASP A 95 -6.14 -31.26 15.79
N ARG A 96 -7.27 -30.55 15.63
CA ARG A 96 -8.60 -30.93 16.16
C ARG A 96 -9.68 -30.58 15.13
N PRO A 97 -10.74 -31.40 14.96
CA PRO A 97 -11.92 -30.98 14.21
C PRO A 97 -12.72 -29.93 15.03
N SER A 98 -13.54 -29.09 14.42
CA SER A 98 -14.42 -29.47 13.29
C SER A 98 -14.46 -28.46 12.15
N ALA A 99 -14.52 -29.00 10.93
CA ALA A 99 -14.93 -28.30 9.72
C ALA A 99 -16.30 -27.61 9.87
N ALA A 100 -17.16 -28.05 10.82
CA ALA A 100 -18.41 -27.37 11.15
C ALA A 100 -18.23 -25.98 11.78
N ALA A 101 -17.05 -25.67 12.35
CA ALA A 101 -16.69 -24.30 12.70
C ALA A 101 -16.46 -23.44 11.44
N ILE A 102 -15.84 -24.01 10.40
CA ILE A 102 -15.49 -23.29 9.16
C ILE A 102 -16.74 -22.99 8.32
N GLU A 103 -17.81 -23.76 8.46
CA GLU A 103 -19.05 -23.67 7.65
C GLU A 103 -20.22 -22.92 8.34
N GLY A 104 -19.98 -22.19 9.43
CA GLY A 104 -21.04 -21.62 10.29
C GLY A 104 -20.92 -20.13 10.63
N ARG A 105 -21.91 -19.62 11.38
CA ARG A 105 -21.86 -18.28 12.00
C ARG A 105 -20.88 -18.31 13.18
N ILE A 106 -19.74 -17.63 13.09
CA ILE A 106 -18.77 -17.50 14.18
C ILE A 106 -18.60 -16.04 14.57
N GLU A 107 -19.10 -15.69 15.75
CA GLU A 107 -18.80 -14.40 16.37
C GLU A 107 -17.37 -14.39 16.92
N GLY A 108 -16.62 -13.30 16.73
CA GLY A 108 -15.25 -13.14 17.26
C GLY A 108 -14.14 -13.58 16.30
N GLY A 109 -14.43 -14.47 15.34
CA GLY A 109 -13.52 -14.82 14.25
C GLY A 109 -12.48 -15.90 14.56
N PHE A 110 -11.36 -15.86 13.86
CA PHE A 110 -10.40 -16.97 13.74
C PHE A 110 -8.97 -16.57 14.06
N GLU A 111 -8.24 -17.48 14.68
CA GLU A 111 -6.79 -17.47 14.79
C GLU A 111 -6.21 -18.74 14.15
N PHE A 112 -5.49 -18.60 13.04
CA PHE A 112 -4.74 -19.65 12.40
C PHE A 112 -3.28 -19.64 12.89
N VAL A 113 -2.87 -20.76 13.48
CA VAL A 113 -1.53 -20.96 14.03
C VAL A 113 -0.84 -22.07 13.25
N PHE A 114 0.11 -21.69 12.40
CA PHE A 114 0.83 -22.63 11.52
C PHE A 114 2.06 -23.19 12.22
N GLU A 115 2.24 -24.51 12.21
CA GLU A 115 3.46 -25.15 12.70
C GLU A 115 4.69 -24.60 11.97
N ALA A 116 5.64 -24.04 12.74
CA ALA A 116 6.78 -23.33 12.20
C ALA A 116 7.79 -24.27 11.53
N TYR A 117 7.80 -25.54 11.94
CA TYR A 117 8.79 -26.53 11.53
C TYR A 117 8.13 -27.79 10.97
N ASP A 118 8.80 -28.40 10.00
CA ASP A 118 8.50 -29.75 9.53
C ASP A 118 9.05 -30.83 10.47
N GLY A 119 8.73 -32.10 10.22
CA GLY A 119 9.21 -33.23 11.02
C GLY A 119 10.73 -33.43 11.00
N ALA A 120 11.44 -32.72 10.10
CA ALA A 120 12.90 -32.68 10.05
C ALA A 120 13.49 -31.43 10.76
N GLY A 121 12.66 -30.60 11.41
CA GLY A 121 13.08 -29.40 12.13
C GLY A 121 13.40 -28.20 11.24
N ARG A 122 13.04 -28.23 9.95
CA ARG A 122 13.26 -27.10 9.02
C ARG A 122 12.03 -26.19 8.96
N PRO A 123 12.18 -24.90 8.66
CA PRO A 123 11.04 -24.00 8.47
C PRO A 123 9.99 -24.57 7.51
N CYS A 124 8.72 -24.54 7.92
CA CYS A 124 7.65 -25.15 7.16
C CYS A 124 7.34 -24.38 5.87
N VAL A 125 7.16 -25.12 4.77
CA VAL A 125 6.67 -24.61 3.49
C VAL A 125 5.36 -25.31 3.15
N TYR A 126 4.25 -24.58 3.19
CA TYR A 126 2.90 -25.04 2.84
C TYR A 126 2.67 -24.89 1.33
N PRO A 127 2.25 -25.95 0.61
CA PRO A 127 2.15 -25.96 -0.85
C PRO A 127 0.84 -25.37 -1.40
N PHE A 128 0.19 -24.48 -0.66
CA PHE A 128 -1.11 -23.89 -0.95
C PHE A 128 -1.17 -22.46 -0.42
N ALA A 129 -2.22 -21.71 -0.74
CA ALA A 129 -2.48 -20.39 -0.15
C ALA A 129 -3.31 -20.54 1.15
N PRO A 130 -3.10 -19.71 2.19
CA PRO A 130 -3.90 -19.78 3.41
C PRO A 130 -5.40 -19.62 3.12
N SER A 131 -6.19 -20.54 3.64
CA SER A 131 -7.65 -20.44 3.65
C SER A 131 -8.11 -19.28 4.52
N LEU A 132 -9.11 -18.55 4.02
CA LEU A 132 -9.81 -17.52 4.78
C LEU A 132 -11.31 -17.83 4.81
N PRO A 133 -11.83 -18.41 5.90
CA PRO A 133 -13.25 -18.72 5.99
C PRO A 133 -14.11 -17.46 6.01
N GLN A 134 -15.26 -17.53 5.35
CA GLN A 134 -16.27 -16.48 5.43
C GLN A 134 -17.00 -16.59 6.77
N ILE A 135 -17.32 -15.45 7.39
CA ILE A 135 -18.16 -15.39 8.58
C ILE A 135 -19.53 -14.88 8.17
N ILE A 136 -20.56 -15.58 8.61
CA ILE A 136 -21.95 -15.15 8.46
C ILE A 136 -22.44 -14.65 9.83
N GLY A 137 -23.21 -13.56 9.88
CA GLY A 137 -23.80 -13.05 11.12
C GLY A 137 -23.14 -11.75 11.63
N GLN A 138 -23.19 -11.51 12.93
CA GLN A 138 -22.64 -10.30 13.54
C GLN A 138 -21.11 -10.29 13.42
N THR A 139 -20.54 -9.29 12.74
CA THR A 139 -19.08 -9.17 12.58
C THR A 139 -18.45 -8.16 13.53
N GLN A 140 -19.25 -7.57 14.43
CA GLN A 140 -18.76 -6.61 15.42
C GLN A 140 -17.70 -7.24 16.33
N GLY A 141 -16.50 -6.68 16.24
CA GLY A 141 -15.34 -7.10 17.03
C GLY A 141 -14.66 -8.36 16.52
N THR A 142 -15.00 -8.83 15.32
CA THR A 142 -14.39 -10.03 14.71
C THR A 142 -12.90 -9.80 14.42
N GLN A 143 -12.09 -10.82 14.66
CA GLN A 143 -10.67 -10.82 14.37
C GLN A 143 -10.28 -11.99 13.47
N TYR A 144 -9.40 -11.73 12.50
CA TYR A 144 -8.77 -12.72 11.63
C TYR A 144 -7.26 -12.65 11.84
N VAL A 145 -6.69 -13.65 12.50
CA VAL A 145 -5.27 -13.67 12.86
C VAL A 145 -4.58 -14.85 12.18
N PHE A 146 -3.49 -14.61 11.47
CA PHE A 146 -2.67 -15.61 10.80
C PHE A 146 -1.25 -15.50 11.30
N ARG A 147 -0.72 -16.56 11.92
CA ARG A 147 0.64 -16.51 12.44
C ARG A 147 1.37 -17.83 12.46
N SER A 148 2.69 -17.73 12.45
CA SER A 148 3.55 -18.84 12.88
C SER A 148 3.30 -19.20 14.35
N SER A 149 3.46 -20.48 14.66
CA SER A 149 3.45 -21.03 16.02
C SER A 149 4.66 -20.59 16.84
N VAL A 150 5.75 -20.19 16.19
CA VAL A 150 6.99 -19.74 16.84
C VAL A 150 7.26 -18.28 16.44
N PRO A 151 7.13 -17.31 17.38
CA PRO A 151 7.32 -15.89 17.08
C PRO A 151 8.70 -15.57 16.51
N GLY A 152 8.76 -14.90 15.37
CA GLY A 152 9.99 -14.57 14.65
C GLY A 152 10.50 -15.67 13.71
N VAL A 153 9.80 -16.81 13.60
CA VAL A 153 10.14 -17.88 12.66
C VAL A 153 9.06 -17.93 11.58
N PRO A 154 9.32 -17.36 10.38
CA PRO A 154 8.29 -17.28 9.36
C PRO A 154 7.97 -18.65 8.76
N VAL A 155 6.68 -18.92 8.55
CA VAL A 155 6.23 -20.03 7.67
C VAL A 155 6.06 -19.51 6.25
N THR A 156 6.27 -20.35 5.24
CA THR A 156 6.10 -19.94 3.83
C THR A 156 4.91 -20.65 3.20
N PHE A 157 4.04 -19.91 2.54
CA PHE A 157 3.02 -20.43 1.63
C PHE A 157 3.53 -20.27 0.21
N ARG A 158 3.68 -21.38 -0.52
CA ARG A 158 4.18 -21.39 -1.89
C ARG A 158 3.30 -22.26 -2.76
N THR A 159 2.70 -21.66 -3.79
CA THR A 159 1.85 -22.38 -4.74
C THR A 159 1.93 -21.73 -6.12
N ASN A 160 1.64 -22.53 -7.14
CA ASN A 160 1.55 -22.11 -8.54
C ASN A 160 0.11 -21.77 -8.95
N ASP A 161 -0.83 -21.74 -8.02
CA ASP A 161 -2.22 -21.37 -8.28
C ASP A 161 -2.33 -19.90 -8.72
N ALA A 162 -2.98 -19.69 -9.86
CA ALA A 162 -3.19 -18.38 -10.46
C ALA A 162 -4.07 -17.43 -9.61
N TRP A 163 -4.83 -17.99 -8.67
CA TRP A 163 -5.73 -17.25 -7.77
C TRP A 163 -5.23 -17.19 -6.32
N ALA A 164 -4.01 -17.67 -6.04
CA ALA A 164 -3.47 -17.73 -4.69
C ALA A 164 -3.43 -16.35 -4.02
N SER A 165 -4.11 -16.24 -2.88
CA SER A 165 -4.20 -15.02 -2.08
C SER A 165 -4.66 -15.35 -0.65
N ILE A 166 -4.36 -14.47 0.29
CA ILE A 166 -5.17 -14.32 1.51
C ILE A 166 -6.18 -13.20 1.27
N ASN A 167 -7.47 -13.55 1.31
CA ASN A 167 -8.52 -12.74 0.68
C ASN A 167 -9.67 -12.45 1.63
N LEU A 168 -9.58 -11.34 2.38
CA LEU A 168 -10.65 -10.86 3.25
C LEU A 168 -11.58 -9.96 2.46
N ARG A 169 -12.80 -10.46 2.22
CA ARG A 169 -13.86 -9.73 1.52
C ARG A 169 -15.11 -9.70 2.39
N LEU A 170 -15.46 -8.51 2.86
CA LEU A 170 -16.66 -8.28 3.67
C LEU A 170 -17.35 -7.02 3.14
N PHE A 171 -18.67 -7.09 3.01
CA PHE A 171 -19.49 -6.02 2.45
C PHE A 171 -20.58 -5.64 3.44
N ASP A 172 -21.17 -4.45 3.27
CA ASP A 172 -22.29 -3.98 4.11
C ASP A 172 -21.95 -3.95 5.62
N LEU A 173 -20.70 -3.62 5.96
CA LEU A 173 -20.21 -3.71 7.34
C LEU A 173 -20.88 -2.70 8.28
N GLY A 174 -21.29 -1.54 7.74
CA GLY A 174 -21.89 -0.46 8.52
C GLY A 174 -20.96 -0.01 9.66
N PRO A 175 -21.46 0.17 10.89
CA PRO A 175 -20.66 0.71 11.99
C PRO A 175 -19.77 -0.32 12.69
N GLN A 176 -19.58 -1.51 12.10
CA GLN A 176 -18.89 -2.59 12.77
C GLN A 176 -17.36 -2.44 12.74
N ARG A 177 -16.69 -3.08 13.71
CA ARG A 177 -15.23 -3.06 13.84
C ARG A 177 -14.65 -4.44 13.59
N ILE A 178 -13.63 -4.53 12.73
CA ILE A 178 -12.95 -5.79 12.40
C ILE A 178 -11.44 -5.60 12.48
N HIS A 179 -10.75 -6.67 12.83
CA HIS A 179 -9.30 -6.74 12.82
C HIS A 179 -8.79 -7.86 11.91
N PHE A 180 -7.74 -7.56 11.16
CA PHE A 180 -6.93 -8.52 10.43
C PHE A 180 -5.47 -8.40 10.92
N GLU A 181 -4.85 -9.53 11.28
CA GLU A 181 -3.42 -9.59 11.57
C GLU A 181 -2.77 -10.75 10.83
N MET A 182 -1.66 -10.45 10.14
CA MET A 182 -0.77 -11.44 9.55
C MET A 182 0.64 -11.24 10.09
N ARG A 183 1.23 -12.29 10.68
CA ARG A 183 2.49 -12.21 11.42
C ARG A 183 3.39 -13.41 11.22
N ASP A 184 4.67 -13.18 10.93
CA ASP A 184 5.64 -14.26 10.72
C ASP A 184 5.17 -15.20 9.58
N ILE A 185 4.72 -14.61 8.46
CA ILE A 185 4.16 -15.31 7.30
C ILE A 185 4.86 -14.81 6.04
N ALA A 186 5.34 -15.72 5.20
CA ALA A 186 5.78 -15.44 3.85
C ALA A 186 4.75 -15.97 2.84
N LEU A 187 4.36 -15.12 1.89
CA LEU A 187 3.54 -15.46 0.74
C LEU A 187 4.42 -15.43 -0.50
N ASP A 188 4.52 -16.55 -1.21
CA ASP A 188 5.37 -16.73 -2.37
C ASP A 188 4.54 -17.35 -3.52
N PHE A 189 3.80 -16.48 -4.22
CA PHE A 189 2.83 -16.89 -5.24
C PHE A 189 3.28 -16.45 -6.65
N PRO A 190 4.25 -17.14 -7.28
CA PRO A 190 4.87 -16.71 -8.53
C PRO A 190 3.95 -16.67 -9.76
N ASN A 191 2.82 -17.39 -9.72
CA ASN A 191 1.88 -17.49 -10.84
C ASN A 191 0.50 -16.91 -10.55
N ALA A 192 0.27 -16.33 -9.37
CA ALA A 192 -0.97 -15.69 -8.94
C ALA A 192 -1.35 -14.39 -9.70
N GLY A 193 -1.26 -14.39 -11.02
CA GLY A 193 -1.55 -13.23 -11.87
C GLY A 193 -3.03 -12.89 -11.98
N GLU A 194 -3.94 -13.75 -11.52
CA GLU A 194 -5.39 -13.49 -11.54
C GLU A 194 -5.90 -12.84 -10.25
N ALA A 195 -5.23 -13.05 -9.12
CA ALA A 195 -5.59 -12.47 -7.84
C ALA A 195 -5.31 -10.95 -7.81
N LYS A 196 -6.25 -10.13 -7.32
CA LYS A 196 -6.03 -8.68 -7.13
C LYS A 196 -4.83 -8.39 -6.23
N GLY A 197 -4.63 -9.21 -5.20
CA GLY A 197 -3.34 -9.23 -4.53
C GLY A 197 -3.06 -10.46 -3.69
N ALA A 198 -1.77 -10.69 -3.40
CA ALA A 198 -1.35 -11.77 -2.52
C ALA A 198 -1.96 -11.59 -1.12
N VAL A 199 -2.02 -10.34 -0.65
CA VAL A 199 -2.89 -9.90 0.45
C VAL A 199 -3.98 -9.00 -0.12
N HIS A 200 -5.23 -9.43 0.00
CA HIS A 200 -6.40 -8.68 -0.49
C HIS A 200 -7.37 -8.43 0.66
N LEU A 201 -7.51 -7.16 1.07
CA LEU A 201 -8.37 -6.74 2.18
C LEU A 201 -9.46 -5.80 1.65
N GLU A 202 -10.47 -6.34 0.98
CA GLU A 202 -11.60 -5.59 0.42
C GLU A 202 -12.78 -5.62 1.40
N VAL A 203 -12.77 -4.68 2.33
CA VAL A 203 -13.86 -4.50 3.29
C VAL A 203 -14.53 -3.15 3.02
N LEU A 204 -15.78 -3.21 2.56
CA LEU A 204 -16.52 -2.05 2.04
C LEU A 204 -17.68 -1.64 2.95
N ASP A 205 -18.24 -0.46 2.67
CA ASP A 205 -19.43 0.10 3.31
C ASP A 205 -19.32 0.26 4.85
N VAL A 206 -18.09 0.42 5.33
CA VAL A 206 -17.81 0.77 6.72
C VAL A 206 -18.20 2.23 6.96
N THR A 207 -19.12 2.46 7.89
CA THR A 207 -19.58 3.79 8.29
C THR A 207 -19.09 4.11 9.68
N ARG A 208 -18.85 5.39 9.99
CA ARG A 208 -18.45 5.80 11.34
C ARG A 208 -19.54 5.41 12.36
N PRO A 209 -19.18 4.88 13.55
CA PRO A 209 -17.84 4.77 14.14
C PRO A 209 -17.08 3.47 13.82
N GLY A 210 -17.55 2.68 12.84
CA GLY A 210 -16.90 1.46 12.35
C GLY A 210 -15.47 1.69 11.89
N LEU A 211 -14.68 0.62 11.93
CA LEU A 211 -13.26 0.65 11.60
C LEU A 211 -12.73 -0.73 11.26
N ILE A 212 -11.94 -0.80 10.20
CA ILE A 212 -11.11 -1.96 9.86
C ILE A 212 -9.67 -1.65 10.26
N THR A 213 -9.09 -2.49 11.09
CA THR A 213 -7.66 -2.42 11.46
C THR A 213 -6.94 -3.60 10.83
N ALA A 214 -5.85 -3.35 10.13
CA ALA A 214 -5.05 -4.36 9.47
C ALA A 214 -3.59 -4.23 9.89
N VAL A 215 -2.99 -5.33 10.34
CA VAL A 215 -1.60 -5.38 10.80
C VAL A 215 -0.87 -6.48 10.04
N ILE A 216 0.19 -6.10 9.34
CA ILE A 216 1.09 -7.02 8.63
C ILE A 216 2.48 -6.83 9.22
N ARG A 217 3.03 -7.88 9.82
CA ARG A 217 4.29 -7.77 10.57
C ARG A 217 5.22 -8.94 10.33
N ARG A 218 6.51 -8.65 10.16
CA ARG A 218 7.53 -9.68 9.89
C ARG A 218 7.12 -10.60 8.74
N ALA A 219 6.59 -10.00 7.68
CA ALA A 219 6.06 -10.72 6.54
C ALA A 219 6.95 -10.56 5.31
N ASN A 220 6.92 -11.55 4.42
CA ASN A 220 7.53 -11.45 3.09
C ASN A 220 6.47 -11.76 2.02
N ILE A 221 6.06 -10.77 1.24
CA ILE A 221 4.90 -10.90 0.34
C ILE A 221 5.35 -10.79 -1.11
N PHE A 222 4.95 -11.77 -1.91
CA PHE A 222 5.18 -11.83 -3.36
C PHE A 222 4.01 -12.51 -4.07
N GLY A 223 3.60 -11.94 -5.21
CA GLY A 223 2.50 -12.44 -6.05
C GLY A 223 1.31 -11.49 -6.12
N GLY A 224 0.25 -11.91 -6.83
CA GLY A 224 -0.91 -11.06 -7.13
C GLY A 224 -0.66 -10.07 -8.28
N LYS A 225 -1.74 -9.42 -8.74
CA LYS A 225 -1.72 -8.20 -9.55
C LYS A 225 -1.18 -7.02 -8.77
N ASN A 226 -1.36 -7.01 -7.44
CA ASN A 226 -0.66 -6.17 -6.47
C ASN A 226 -0.17 -7.06 -5.33
N ALA A 227 0.99 -6.82 -4.74
CA ALA A 227 1.39 -7.65 -3.58
C ALA A 227 0.41 -7.44 -2.41
N ILE A 228 -0.04 -6.20 -2.22
CA ILE A 228 -1.06 -5.82 -1.25
C ILE A 228 -2.13 -4.99 -1.95
N PHE A 229 -3.40 -5.34 -1.75
CA PHE A 229 -4.57 -4.59 -2.21
C PHE A 229 -5.49 -4.26 -1.03
N VAL A 230 -5.60 -2.96 -0.73
CA VAL A 230 -6.51 -2.39 0.28
C VAL A 230 -7.27 -1.23 -0.39
N PRO A 231 -8.55 -1.42 -0.74
CA PRO A 231 -9.37 -0.37 -1.33
C PRO A 231 -9.84 0.63 -0.27
N GLY A 232 -10.56 1.66 -0.73
CA GLY A 232 -10.96 2.78 0.10
C GLY A 232 -12.00 2.43 1.15
N GLY A 233 -11.96 3.13 2.28
CA GLY A 233 -12.85 2.90 3.41
C GLY A 233 -12.25 3.38 4.73
N GLU A 234 -12.98 3.13 5.82
CA GLU A 234 -12.56 3.41 7.20
C GLU A 234 -11.50 2.39 7.67
N THR A 235 -10.37 2.35 6.96
CA THR A 235 -9.29 1.37 7.14
C THR A 235 -8.04 2.00 7.70
N MET A 236 -7.47 1.37 8.73
CA MET A 236 -6.13 1.66 9.23
C MET A 236 -5.20 0.47 9.01
N VAL A 237 -4.11 0.68 8.29
CA VAL A 237 -3.12 -0.34 7.97
C VAL A 237 -1.79 -0.01 8.66
N LEU A 238 -1.25 -0.99 9.38
CA LEU A 238 0.12 -0.99 9.90
C LEU A 238 0.91 -2.11 9.19
N ILE A 239 2.02 -1.75 8.56
CA ILE A 239 2.98 -2.69 7.98
C ILE A 239 4.32 -2.49 8.65
N GLU A 240 4.88 -3.53 9.25
CA GLU A 240 6.14 -3.43 9.99
C GLU A 240 7.08 -4.61 9.77
N ASP A 241 8.38 -4.35 9.85
CA ASP A 241 9.42 -5.38 9.77
C ASP A 241 9.28 -6.29 8.54
N SER A 242 8.74 -5.77 7.44
CA SER A 242 8.24 -6.59 6.32
C SER A 242 8.96 -6.28 5.00
N ILE A 243 8.96 -7.27 4.12
CA ILE A 243 9.51 -7.19 2.76
C ILE A 243 8.38 -7.40 1.76
N ILE A 244 8.15 -6.41 0.93
CA ILE A 244 7.18 -6.46 -0.17
C ILE A 244 7.93 -6.54 -1.48
N ARG A 245 7.79 -7.67 -2.16
CA ARG A 245 8.36 -7.92 -3.48
C ARG A 245 7.35 -7.54 -4.57
N GLY A 246 7.82 -7.48 -5.81
CA GLY A 246 6.98 -7.07 -6.93
C GLY A 246 5.74 -7.95 -7.14
N ASN A 247 4.77 -7.40 -7.87
CA ASN A 247 3.62 -8.15 -8.33
C ASN A 247 3.97 -8.92 -9.62
N ILE A 248 3.05 -9.76 -10.08
CA ILE A 248 3.24 -10.61 -11.25
C ILE A 248 2.18 -10.40 -12.34
N GLY A 249 1.20 -9.53 -12.11
CA GLY A 249 0.15 -9.25 -13.09
C GLY A 249 0.70 -8.55 -14.34
N ASP A 250 0.02 -8.67 -15.48
CA ASP A 250 0.52 -8.18 -16.78
C ASP A 250 -0.03 -6.82 -17.20
N ASN A 251 -0.98 -6.24 -16.45
CA ASN A 251 -1.50 -4.90 -16.72
C ASN A 251 -0.68 -3.84 -15.98
N VAL A 252 0.55 -3.65 -16.45
CA VAL A 252 1.55 -2.78 -15.80
C VAL A 252 1.12 -1.31 -15.64
N ASP A 253 0.11 -0.83 -16.36
CA ASP A 253 -0.40 0.54 -16.20
C ASP A 253 -1.31 0.68 -14.97
N GLN A 254 -2.07 -0.37 -14.66
CA GLN A 254 -3.02 -0.39 -13.54
C GLN A 254 -2.45 -1.09 -12.30
N GLU A 255 -1.41 -1.91 -12.49
CA GLU A 255 -0.87 -2.78 -11.47
C GLU A 255 0.40 -2.19 -10.85
N HIS A 256 0.38 -2.06 -9.53
CA HIS A 256 1.42 -1.45 -8.70
C HIS A 256 1.97 -2.48 -7.70
N GLY A 257 3.15 -2.25 -7.14
CA GLY A 257 3.69 -3.12 -6.09
C GLY A 257 2.70 -3.24 -4.92
N THR A 258 2.05 -2.14 -4.55
CA THR A 258 0.93 -2.10 -3.61
C THR A 258 -0.15 -1.13 -4.08
N TYR A 259 -1.40 -1.42 -3.73
CA TYR A 259 -2.57 -0.58 -3.97
C TYR A 259 -3.24 -0.33 -2.61
N ILE A 260 -2.90 0.79 -1.97
CA ILE A 260 -3.55 1.26 -0.74
C ILE A 260 -4.23 2.58 -1.07
N ASN A 261 -5.51 2.55 -1.42
CA ASN A 261 -6.19 3.74 -1.93
C ASN A 261 -7.35 4.16 -1.05
N GLY A 262 -7.42 5.45 -0.72
CA GLY A 262 -8.59 6.03 -0.05
C GLY A 262 -8.88 5.44 1.34
N THR A 263 -7.84 4.99 2.04
CA THR A 263 -7.91 4.51 3.43
C THR A 263 -7.73 5.66 4.42
N LEU A 264 -8.01 5.43 5.71
CA LEU A 264 -7.84 6.44 6.76
C LEU A 264 -6.37 6.53 7.21
N VAL A 265 -5.86 5.41 7.73
CA VAL A 265 -4.51 5.09 8.22
C VAL A 265 -3.58 4.33 7.25
N THR A 266 -2.41 4.84 6.85
CA THR A 266 -1.29 3.95 6.47
C THR A 266 -0.06 4.26 7.31
N HIS A 267 0.45 3.27 8.05
CA HIS A 267 1.72 3.35 8.77
C HIS A 267 2.64 2.23 8.31
N ILE A 268 3.80 2.59 7.76
CA ILE A 268 4.82 1.64 7.34
C ILE A 268 6.08 1.90 8.17
N ARG A 269 6.64 0.87 8.80
CA ARG A 269 7.87 1.00 9.56
C ARG A 269 8.88 -0.14 9.36
N ASN A 270 10.17 0.17 9.36
CA ASN A 270 11.27 -0.79 9.25
C ASN A 270 11.02 -1.84 8.15
N SER A 271 10.64 -1.39 6.95
CA SER A 271 10.15 -2.27 5.89
C SER A 271 10.71 -1.87 4.53
N THR A 272 10.71 -2.83 3.60
CA THR A 272 11.33 -2.66 2.28
C THR A 272 10.36 -3.05 1.17
N TRP A 273 10.22 -2.16 0.18
CA TRP A 273 9.52 -2.38 -1.08
C TRP A 273 10.55 -2.52 -2.19
N TYR A 274 10.55 -3.67 -2.85
CA TYR A 274 11.40 -3.93 -4.03
C TYR A 274 10.74 -3.52 -5.35
N GLY A 275 9.50 -3.04 -5.32
CA GLY A 275 8.86 -2.42 -6.47
C GLY A 275 8.43 -3.40 -7.57
N GLN A 276 8.04 -2.83 -8.70
CA GLN A 276 7.16 -3.35 -9.72
C GLN A 276 7.89 -3.50 -11.06
N LYS A 277 7.47 -4.50 -11.83
CA LYS A 277 7.92 -4.69 -13.21
C LYS A 277 7.39 -3.58 -14.11
N GLY A 278 8.25 -3.02 -14.94
CA GLY A 278 7.86 -2.19 -16.08
C GLY A 278 7.60 -3.07 -17.31
N TRP A 279 6.72 -2.63 -18.21
CA TRP A 279 6.54 -3.27 -19.51
C TRP A 279 7.40 -2.56 -20.55
N VAL A 280 8.50 -3.22 -20.92
CA VAL A 280 9.41 -2.81 -22.00
C VAL A 280 9.55 -1.29 -22.02
N ASP A 281 9.01 -0.61 -23.03
CA ASP A 281 9.08 0.82 -23.29
C ASP A 281 7.73 1.56 -23.24
N ILE A 282 6.61 0.88 -22.94
CA ILE A 282 5.25 1.44 -23.12
C ILE A 282 4.62 1.91 -21.81
N ALA A 283 4.78 1.14 -20.73
CA ALA A 283 3.94 1.27 -19.54
C ALA A 283 4.66 0.81 -18.26
N SER A 284 4.28 1.35 -17.08
CA SER A 284 4.90 1.00 -15.79
C SER A 284 4.02 1.43 -14.61
N GLY A 285 4.00 0.63 -13.54
CA GLY A 285 3.27 0.94 -12.31
C GLY A 285 4.17 1.51 -11.20
N HIS A 286 3.58 2.14 -10.18
CA HIS A 286 4.31 2.61 -9.00
C HIS A 286 4.75 1.46 -8.08
N GLN A 287 5.81 1.68 -7.30
CA GLN A 287 6.29 0.67 -6.35
C GLN A 287 5.39 0.66 -5.11
N LEU A 288 5.17 1.86 -4.56
CA LEU A 288 4.25 2.12 -3.46
C LEU A 288 3.21 3.13 -3.92
N LYS A 289 1.94 2.69 -4.00
CA LYS A 289 0.80 3.60 -4.17
C LYS A 289 -0.01 3.63 -2.88
N ASP A 290 -0.04 4.80 -2.24
CA ASP A 290 -0.65 4.99 -0.93
C ASP A 290 -1.41 6.33 -0.87
N LYS A 291 -2.73 6.25 -1.02
CA LYS A 291 -3.66 7.39 -1.04
C LYS A 291 -4.47 7.48 0.26
N ALA A 292 -3.87 7.12 1.40
CA ALA A 292 -4.52 7.27 2.70
C ALA A 292 -4.78 8.73 3.10
N TYR A 293 -5.60 8.99 4.11
CA TYR A 293 -5.70 10.34 4.69
C TYR A 293 -4.43 10.72 5.47
N LEU A 294 -3.97 9.84 6.36
CA LEU A 294 -2.71 9.99 7.09
C LEU A 294 -1.74 8.89 6.66
N ARG A 295 -0.53 9.30 6.29
CA ARG A 295 0.59 8.41 5.92
C ARG A 295 1.75 8.65 6.87
N VAL A 296 2.25 7.57 7.48
CA VAL A 296 3.42 7.60 8.37
C VAL A 296 4.44 6.59 7.87
N TYR A 297 5.64 7.05 7.51
CA TYR A 297 6.73 6.18 7.08
C TYR A 297 7.94 6.33 8.01
N GLU A 298 8.38 5.24 8.64
CA GLU A 298 9.54 5.20 9.53
C GLU A 298 10.54 4.15 9.02
N ASP A 299 11.76 4.55 8.66
CA ASP A 299 12.77 3.59 8.17
C ASP A 299 12.27 2.73 6.99
N LEU A 300 11.54 3.37 6.06
CA LEU A 300 11.01 2.74 4.86
C LEU A 300 12.05 2.79 3.73
N THR A 301 12.33 1.66 3.10
CA THR A 301 13.08 1.59 1.84
C THR A 301 12.15 1.28 0.68
N VAL A 302 12.22 2.07 -0.39
CA VAL A 302 11.49 1.82 -1.64
C VAL A 302 12.48 1.81 -2.80
N ALA A 303 12.48 0.73 -3.57
CA ALA A 303 13.36 0.52 -4.71
C ALA A 303 12.55 0.09 -5.95
N ASN A 304 12.96 0.50 -7.16
CA ASN A 304 12.48 -0.10 -8.41
C ASN A 304 13.36 -1.31 -8.80
N LEU A 305 13.47 -2.28 -7.90
CA LEU A 305 14.22 -3.52 -8.10
C LEU A 305 13.25 -4.71 -8.18
N PRO A 306 12.37 -4.77 -9.20
CA PRO A 306 11.59 -5.98 -9.38
C PRO A 306 12.57 -7.13 -9.66
N ASN A 307 12.17 -8.38 -9.36
CA ASN A 307 13.07 -9.54 -9.44
C ASN A 307 13.69 -9.76 -10.84
N ALA A 308 13.35 -10.82 -11.57
CA ALA A 308 13.98 -11.14 -12.86
C ALA A 308 13.38 -10.35 -14.05
N THR A 309 13.03 -9.08 -13.87
CA THR A 309 12.24 -8.30 -14.85
C THR A 309 12.70 -6.85 -14.97
N THR A 310 12.29 -6.17 -16.04
CA THR A 310 12.58 -4.74 -16.26
C THR A 310 12.07 -3.87 -15.11
N PRO A 311 12.90 -3.00 -14.51
CA PRO A 311 12.48 -1.99 -13.54
C PRO A 311 11.42 -1.03 -14.05
N SER A 312 10.44 -0.68 -13.21
CA SER A 312 9.49 0.41 -13.50
C SER A 312 10.19 1.78 -13.57
N ALA A 313 9.75 2.61 -14.52
CA ALA A 313 10.21 3.99 -14.71
C ALA A 313 9.38 5.06 -13.98
N MET A 314 8.33 4.66 -13.28
CA MET A 314 7.47 5.58 -12.52
C MET A 314 8.19 6.17 -11.29
N PRO A 315 7.62 7.21 -10.68
CA PRO A 315 7.96 7.57 -9.31
C PRO A 315 7.94 6.32 -8.42
N LEU A 316 8.85 6.26 -7.46
CA LEU A 316 8.90 5.13 -6.54
C LEU A 316 7.68 5.12 -5.62
N VAL A 317 7.28 6.31 -5.18
CA VAL A 317 6.17 6.51 -4.25
C VAL A 317 5.14 7.45 -4.87
N ASP A 318 3.90 6.99 -4.92
CA ASP A 318 2.73 7.73 -5.42
C ASP A 318 1.72 7.91 -4.28
N ILE A 319 1.66 9.13 -3.74
CA ILE A 319 0.90 9.47 -2.52
C ILE A 319 -0.06 10.62 -2.79
N SER A 320 -1.05 10.82 -1.92
CA SER A 320 -1.98 11.95 -2.08
C SER A 320 -1.33 13.22 -1.54
N ALA A 321 -1.54 14.34 -2.24
CA ALA A 321 -1.25 15.67 -1.72
C ALA A 321 -2.28 16.13 -0.66
N PHE A 322 -3.46 15.49 -0.63
CA PHE A 322 -4.50 15.74 0.36
C PHE A 322 -4.27 14.88 1.62
N GLY A 323 -4.65 15.45 2.77
CA GLY A 323 -4.40 14.83 4.07
C GLY A 323 -2.99 15.16 4.59
N PHE A 324 -2.35 14.15 5.18
CA PHE A 324 -1.12 14.34 5.97
C PHE A 324 -0.10 13.25 5.68
N THR A 325 1.14 13.63 5.47
CA THR A 325 2.26 12.70 5.29
C THR A 325 3.38 13.06 6.26
N TRP A 326 3.84 12.11 7.04
CA TRP A 326 5.02 12.27 7.88
C TRP A 326 5.98 11.13 7.61
N THR A 327 7.21 11.46 7.26
CA THR A 327 8.25 10.45 7.03
C THR A 327 9.49 10.76 7.83
N ASN A 328 10.14 9.73 8.34
CA ASN A 328 11.49 9.80 8.87
C ASN A 328 12.30 8.61 8.35
N ASN A 329 13.51 8.90 7.85
CA ASN A 329 14.43 7.91 7.26
C ASN A 329 13.87 7.17 6.03
N LEU A 330 13.17 7.88 5.14
CA LEU A 330 12.75 7.34 3.84
C LEU A 330 13.98 7.14 2.93
N LYS A 331 14.22 5.91 2.48
CA LYS A 331 15.31 5.53 1.58
C LYS A 331 14.74 5.19 0.21
N LEU A 332 15.24 5.87 -0.81
CA LEU A 332 14.76 5.75 -2.18
C LEU A 332 15.91 5.24 -3.04
N LYS A 333 15.75 4.04 -3.63
CA LYS A 333 16.73 3.47 -4.55
C LYS A 333 16.17 3.40 -5.96
N ARG A 334 16.83 4.03 -6.93
CA ARG A 334 16.48 3.94 -8.34
C ARG A 334 17.60 3.34 -9.17
N VAL A 335 17.31 2.26 -9.87
CA VAL A 335 18.17 1.68 -10.90
C VAL A 335 17.67 2.03 -12.31
N PRO A 336 18.50 1.89 -13.35
CA PRO A 336 18.09 2.16 -14.73
C PRO A 336 16.86 1.31 -15.12
N SER A 337 15.97 1.90 -15.91
CA SER A 337 14.84 1.23 -16.55
C SER A 337 15.04 1.25 -18.08
N ALA A 338 14.31 0.39 -18.80
CA ALA A 338 14.24 0.45 -20.26
C ALA A 338 13.52 1.74 -20.74
N GLN A 339 12.60 2.27 -19.93
CA GLN A 339 11.92 3.54 -20.19
C GLN A 339 12.70 4.72 -19.63
N THR A 340 12.47 5.89 -20.22
CA THR A 340 12.91 7.14 -19.60
C THR A 340 12.19 7.31 -18.27
N VAL A 341 12.95 7.31 -17.18
CA VAL A 341 12.42 7.47 -15.83
C VAL A 341 11.82 8.86 -15.65
N ARG A 342 10.74 8.96 -14.87
CA ARG A 342 10.13 10.25 -14.52
C ARG A 342 11.08 11.05 -13.63
N ASP A 343 10.97 12.38 -13.73
CA ASP A 343 11.88 13.30 -13.06
C ASP A 343 11.74 13.37 -11.53
N THR A 344 10.68 12.77 -10.96
CA THR A 344 10.49 12.70 -9.50
C THR A 344 10.59 11.27 -8.97
N LEU A 345 11.00 11.13 -7.71
CA LEU A 345 10.98 9.86 -6.97
C LEU A 345 9.70 9.68 -6.17
N VAL A 346 9.14 10.77 -5.65
CA VAL A 346 7.91 10.82 -4.87
C VAL A 346 6.97 11.80 -5.53
N ASP A 347 5.77 11.34 -5.86
CA ASP A 347 4.73 12.16 -6.47
C ASP A 347 3.59 12.35 -5.48
N LEU A 348 3.36 13.60 -5.06
CA LEU A 348 2.22 14.00 -4.24
C LEU A 348 1.13 14.46 -5.21
N ARG A 349 0.25 13.53 -5.58
CA ARG A 349 -0.79 13.76 -6.60
C ARG A 349 -2.08 14.23 -5.94
N THR A 350 -2.77 15.15 -6.62
CA THR A 350 -4.06 15.70 -6.20
C THR A 350 -5.19 14.90 -6.85
N GLU A 351 -5.15 13.59 -6.68
CA GLU A 351 -6.09 12.63 -7.27
C GLU A 351 -6.31 11.51 -6.25
N ILE A 352 -7.47 10.84 -6.34
CA ILE A 352 -7.89 9.76 -5.44
C ILE A 352 -7.89 10.20 -3.96
N VAL A 353 -9.09 10.39 -3.40
CA VAL A 353 -9.29 10.90 -2.03
C VAL A 353 -9.79 9.81 -1.08
N TYR A 354 -9.55 10.00 0.22
CA TYR A 354 -10.12 9.21 1.31
C TYR A 354 -11.58 9.59 1.53
N GLY A 355 -12.46 8.62 1.29
CA GLY A 355 -13.90 8.77 1.50
C GLY A 355 -14.50 9.96 0.74
N ALA A 356 -15.61 10.48 1.26
CA ALA A 356 -16.30 11.61 0.65
C ALA A 356 -15.54 12.93 0.94
N PRO A 357 -15.64 13.96 0.07
CA PRO A 357 -14.93 15.23 0.25
C PRO A 357 -15.13 15.90 1.62
N HIS A 358 -16.29 15.71 2.25
CA HIS A 358 -16.61 16.25 3.58
C HIS A 358 -15.90 15.53 4.73
N HIS A 359 -15.20 14.41 4.47
CA HIS A 359 -14.33 13.76 5.46
C HIS A 359 -13.06 14.55 5.73
N TYR A 360 -12.71 15.50 4.86
CA TYR A 360 -11.54 16.34 5.00
C TYR A 360 -11.85 17.62 5.78
N PRO A 361 -10.88 18.14 6.56
CA PRO A 361 -11.08 19.37 7.33
C PRO A 361 -11.23 20.61 6.44
N TRP A 362 -10.74 20.54 5.21
CA TRP A 362 -10.76 21.65 4.26
C TRP A 362 -11.22 21.18 2.88
N ASN A 363 -11.55 22.13 2.02
CA ASN A 363 -11.93 21.80 0.65
C ASN A 363 -10.75 21.18 -0.11
N ILE A 364 -10.98 20.02 -0.73
CA ILE A 364 -10.02 19.33 -1.62
C ILE A 364 -9.91 20.02 -2.98
N MET A 365 -10.87 20.88 -3.35
CA MET A 365 -10.80 21.76 -4.52
C MET A 365 -10.38 23.16 -4.11
N VAL A 366 -9.77 23.88 -5.05
CA VAL A 366 -9.51 25.32 -4.85
C VAL A 366 -10.82 26.05 -4.60
N SER A 367 -10.81 26.88 -3.56
CA SER A 367 -11.97 27.63 -3.09
C SER A 367 -11.63 29.12 -3.09
N PRO A 368 -12.57 29.99 -3.53
CA PRO A 368 -12.36 31.44 -3.45
C PRO A 368 -12.30 31.95 -2.01
N GLN A 369 -12.79 31.17 -1.03
CA GLN A 369 -12.72 31.48 0.39
C GLN A 369 -11.34 31.22 1.01
N TRP A 370 -10.42 30.57 0.28
CA TRP A 370 -9.05 30.33 0.72
C TRP A 370 -8.02 31.11 -0.10
N ARG A 371 -7.05 31.67 0.63
CA ARG A 371 -5.77 32.13 0.12
C ARG A 371 -4.70 31.76 1.13
N MET A 372 -3.57 31.27 0.63
CA MET A 372 -2.41 31.02 1.48
C MET A 372 -2.00 32.33 2.17
N PRO A 373 -1.81 32.34 3.50
CA PRO A 373 -1.33 33.51 4.22
C PRO A 373 0.07 33.96 3.73
N PRO A 374 0.43 35.26 3.89
CA PRO A 374 1.73 35.78 3.49
C PRO A 374 2.92 35.09 4.16
N ALA A 375 2.72 34.49 5.33
CA ALA A 375 3.70 33.69 6.06
C ALA A 375 3.26 32.22 6.16
N PRO A 376 3.38 31.40 5.08
CA PRO A 376 2.84 30.04 5.06
C PRO A 376 3.39 29.13 6.16
N LEU A 377 4.66 29.32 6.54
CA LEU A 377 5.31 28.54 7.61
C LEU A 377 4.74 28.82 9.01
N ALA A 378 3.95 29.87 9.19
CA ALA A 378 3.23 30.18 10.43
C ALA A 378 1.76 29.73 10.38
N SER A 379 1.36 28.97 9.37
CA SER A 379 -0.03 28.52 9.16
C SER A 379 -0.09 27.04 8.76
N LEU A 380 0.88 26.25 9.23
CA LEU A 380 0.98 24.82 8.91
C LEU A 380 -0.16 23.98 9.51
N ASP A 381 -0.84 24.51 10.52
CA ASP A 381 -2.03 23.94 11.16
C ASP A 381 -3.33 24.16 10.36
N GLN A 382 -3.27 24.92 9.26
CA GLN A 382 -4.41 25.29 8.44
C GLN A 382 -4.33 24.75 7.01
N VAL A 383 -3.40 23.85 6.72
CA VAL A 383 -3.11 23.33 5.37
C VAL A 383 -2.91 21.82 5.40
N TYR A 384 -3.15 21.17 4.26
CA TYR A 384 -2.66 19.81 4.07
C TYR A 384 -1.14 19.82 4.08
N LEU A 385 -0.55 18.86 4.78
CA LEU A 385 0.86 18.95 5.14
C LEU A 385 1.59 17.64 4.88
N SER A 386 2.67 17.73 4.11
CA SER A 386 3.63 16.64 3.95
C SER A 386 4.98 17.03 4.52
N VAL A 387 5.56 16.18 5.38
CA VAL A 387 6.82 16.42 6.06
C VAL A 387 7.74 15.24 5.83
N PHE A 388 8.86 15.49 5.16
CA PHE A 388 9.87 14.48 4.84
C PHE A 388 11.15 14.76 5.63
N GLN A 389 11.48 13.88 6.57
CA GLN A 389 12.69 13.99 7.39
C GLN A 389 13.70 12.91 6.99
N ASN A 390 14.96 13.32 6.87
CA ASN A 390 16.11 12.43 6.69
C ASN A 390 15.99 11.50 5.47
N THR A 391 15.44 12.02 4.36
CA THR A 391 15.32 11.24 3.12
C THR A 391 16.69 11.02 2.47
N LEU A 392 16.98 9.77 2.11
CA LEU A 392 18.21 9.38 1.45
C LEU A 392 17.91 8.83 0.05
N VAL A 393 18.60 9.36 -0.95
CA VAL A 393 18.45 8.96 -2.35
C VAL A 393 19.71 8.28 -2.87
N ASP A 394 19.53 7.06 -3.37
CA ASP A 394 20.50 6.30 -4.14
C ASP A 394 19.95 6.12 -5.55
N SER A 395 20.52 6.80 -6.54
CA SER A 395 20.04 6.71 -7.92
C SER A 395 21.19 6.54 -8.89
N PHE A 396 20.95 5.78 -9.94
CA PHE A 396 21.85 5.61 -11.08
C PHE A 396 22.15 6.91 -11.83
N ARG A 397 21.32 7.95 -11.62
CA ARG A 397 21.51 9.30 -12.16
C ARG A 397 21.36 10.34 -11.04
N THR A 398 21.87 11.53 -11.27
CA THR A 398 21.52 12.67 -10.42
C THR A 398 20.07 13.07 -10.67
N GLU A 399 19.18 12.77 -9.72
CA GLU A 399 17.76 13.12 -9.85
C GLU A 399 17.57 14.64 -9.84
N PRO A 400 16.77 15.20 -10.77
CA PRO A 400 16.53 16.64 -10.80
C PRO A 400 15.76 17.10 -9.57
N HIS A 401 14.81 16.30 -9.09
CA HIS A 401 14.10 16.50 -7.84
C HIS A 401 13.66 15.19 -7.18
N VAL A 402 13.45 15.21 -5.87
CA VAL A 402 12.96 14.04 -5.10
C VAL A 402 11.45 14.02 -5.03
N PHE A 403 10.86 15.16 -4.67
CA PHE A 403 9.44 15.31 -4.38
C PHE A 403 8.79 16.29 -5.36
N ARG A 404 7.61 15.94 -5.86
CA ARG A 404 6.76 16.83 -6.65
C ARG A 404 5.44 17.03 -5.92
N LEU A 405 5.09 18.28 -5.61
CA LEU A 405 3.77 18.65 -5.09
C LEU A 405 2.91 19.14 -6.25
N ASN A 406 1.94 18.33 -6.68
CA ASN A 406 1.06 18.73 -7.77
C ASN A 406 0.05 19.78 -7.32
N ALA A 407 -0.31 20.65 -8.27
CA ALA A 407 -1.24 21.75 -8.03
C ALA A 407 -2.66 21.24 -7.74
N GLN A 408 -3.33 21.88 -6.80
CA GLN A 408 -4.71 21.55 -6.43
C GLN A 408 -5.67 21.79 -7.60
N GLY A 409 -6.62 20.89 -7.81
CA GLY A 409 -7.58 21.00 -8.91
C GLY A 409 -8.74 21.98 -8.67
N LEU A 410 -9.43 22.35 -9.76
CA LEU A 410 -10.62 23.21 -9.76
C LEU A 410 -11.95 22.44 -9.78
N GLY A 411 -11.92 21.12 -9.96
CA GLY A 411 -13.12 20.29 -10.08
C GLY A 411 -12.85 18.82 -9.82
N VAL A 412 -13.90 18.01 -9.90
CA VAL A 412 -13.84 16.54 -9.85
C VAL A 412 -14.31 15.97 -11.18
N GLU A 413 -13.75 14.83 -11.57
CA GLU A 413 -14.22 14.08 -12.72
C GLU A 413 -15.68 13.65 -12.48
N PRO A 414 -16.60 13.89 -13.43
CA PRO A 414 -18.00 13.49 -13.26
C PRO A 414 -18.14 12.00 -12.94
N GLY A 415 -18.83 11.68 -11.84
CA GLY A 415 -19.07 10.29 -11.41
C GLY A 415 -17.89 9.61 -10.69
N SER A 416 -16.84 10.35 -10.33
CA SER A 416 -15.62 9.83 -9.69
C SER A 416 -15.20 10.70 -8.50
N PRO A 417 -14.50 10.14 -7.48
CA PRO A 417 -13.85 10.92 -6.43
C PRO A 417 -12.52 11.55 -6.91
N THR A 418 -12.12 11.38 -8.18
CA THR A 418 -10.89 11.96 -8.74
C THR A 418 -11.02 13.46 -8.93
N VAL A 419 -10.08 14.22 -8.36
CA VAL A 419 -9.94 15.66 -8.60
C VAL A 419 -9.24 15.88 -9.94
N ILE A 420 -9.80 16.75 -10.79
CA ILE A 420 -9.19 17.15 -12.06
C ILE A 420 -8.03 18.10 -11.72
N GLY A 421 -6.81 17.56 -11.72
CA GLY A 421 -5.59 18.36 -11.65
C GLY A 421 -5.49 19.26 -12.88
N ASN A 422 -5.15 20.54 -12.70
CA ASN A 422 -4.85 21.42 -13.82
C ASN A 422 -3.70 22.38 -13.49
N GLU A 423 -3.01 22.83 -14.52
CA GLU A 423 -1.93 23.84 -14.43
C GLU A 423 -2.47 25.27 -14.19
N GLN A 424 -3.79 25.41 -13.97
CA GLN A 424 -4.49 26.70 -13.97
C GLN A 424 -4.60 27.32 -12.57
N THR A 425 -4.26 26.58 -11.50
CA THR A 425 -4.35 27.11 -10.13
C THR A 425 -3.06 27.79 -9.70
N THR A 426 -3.18 29.04 -9.22
CA THR A 426 -2.01 29.76 -8.73
C THR A 426 -1.59 29.23 -7.37
N ARG A 427 -0.29 29.33 -7.07
CA ARG A 427 0.28 28.91 -5.78
C ARG A 427 -0.50 29.46 -4.59
N ALA A 428 -0.94 30.72 -4.63
CA ALA A 428 -1.70 31.36 -3.56
C ALA A 428 -3.09 30.75 -3.29
N GLN A 429 -3.67 30.02 -4.25
CA GLN A 429 -4.98 29.37 -4.08
C GLN A 429 -4.86 27.96 -3.50
N GLN A 430 -3.66 27.38 -3.50
CA GLN A 430 -3.42 26.03 -3.01
C GLN A 430 -3.43 26.01 -1.47
N ARG A 431 -3.98 24.96 -0.89
CA ARG A 431 -4.02 24.73 0.57
C ARG A 431 -3.15 23.55 1.00
N MET A 432 -2.00 23.41 0.37
CA MET A 432 -1.07 22.29 0.58
C MET A 432 0.34 22.83 0.74
N VAL A 433 1.07 22.32 1.73
CA VAL A 433 2.48 22.65 1.99
C VAL A 433 3.27 21.35 2.10
N SER A 434 4.49 21.36 1.55
CA SER A 434 5.42 20.24 1.68
C SER A 434 6.77 20.72 2.20
N LEU A 435 7.27 20.04 3.24
CA LEU A 435 8.51 20.37 3.93
C LEU A 435 9.49 19.20 3.79
N ALA A 436 10.75 19.50 3.49
CA ALA A 436 11.82 18.51 3.51
C ALA A 436 12.92 18.98 4.47
N PHE A 437 13.39 18.07 5.31
CA PHE A 437 14.50 18.28 6.24
C PHE A 437 15.58 17.24 5.97
N ASN A 438 16.83 17.68 5.79
CA ASN A 438 18.00 16.82 5.63
C ASN A 438 17.84 15.76 4.51
N THR A 439 17.32 16.18 3.35
CA THR A 439 17.29 15.33 2.16
C THR A 439 18.67 15.30 1.50
N ARG A 440 19.23 14.11 1.27
CA ARG A 440 20.60 13.94 0.76
C ARG A 440 20.72 12.76 -0.20
N GLY A 441 21.86 12.66 -0.89
CA GLY A 441 22.17 11.59 -1.83
C GLY A 441 22.37 12.08 -3.26
N THR A 442 22.09 11.24 -4.26
CA THR A 442 22.33 11.54 -5.69
C THR A 442 21.23 12.45 -6.28
N ILE A 443 21.16 13.70 -5.82
CA ILE A 443 20.08 14.65 -6.13
C ILE A 443 20.61 16.04 -6.48
N ARG A 444 19.84 16.80 -7.28
CA ARG A 444 20.09 18.24 -7.50
C ARG A 444 19.36 19.10 -6.48
N LYS A 445 18.06 18.86 -6.28
CA LYS A 445 17.19 19.62 -5.36
C LYS A 445 16.15 18.68 -4.72
N PRO A 446 15.63 18.98 -3.52
CA PRO A 446 14.54 18.17 -2.96
C PRO A 446 13.20 18.33 -3.70
N PHE A 447 12.80 19.55 -4.08
CA PHE A 447 11.47 19.83 -4.64
C PHE A 447 11.48 20.41 -6.05
N THR A 448 10.36 20.23 -6.74
CA THR A 448 9.93 21.03 -7.89
C THR A 448 9.44 22.44 -7.48
N THR A 449 9.04 23.29 -8.45
CA THR A 449 8.77 24.73 -8.24
C THR A 449 7.29 25.12 -8.11
N GLU A 450 6.36 24.19 -8.30
CA GLU A 450 4.95 24.52 -8.59
C GLU A 450 4.06 24.71 -7.34
N GLY A 451 4.57 24.34 -6.15
CA GLY A 451 3.80 24.33 -4.89
C GLY A 451 4.43 25.12 -3.75
N TRP A 452 3.77 25.14 -2.59
CA TRP A 452 4.36 25.64 -1.35
C TRP A 452 5.32 24.61 -0.77
N THR A 453 6.54 24.60 -1.30
CA THR A 453 7.60 23.67 -0.90
C THR A 453 8.73 24.41 -0.17
N TYR A 454 9.29 23.77 0.86
CA TYR A 454 10.38 24.34 1.67
C TYR A 454 11.43 23.28 1.99
N VAL A 455 12.70 23.66 1.86
CA VAL A 455 13.87 22.81 2.16
C VAL A 455 14.59 23.39 3.36
N ASP A 456 14.77 22.56 4.39
CA ASP A 456 15.39 22.91 5.66
C ASP A 456 14.91 24.27 6.23
N PRO A 457 13.60 24.58 6.23
CA PRO A 457 13.13 25.87 6.71
C PRO A 457 13.37 26.01 8.23
N SER A 458 13.65 27.23 8.65
CA SER A 458 13.48 27.62 10.05
C SER A 458 11.99 27.72 10.35
N LEU A 459 11.49 26.87 11.24
CA LEU A 459 10.09 26.88 11.66
C LEU A 459 9.92 27.80 12.87
N PRO A 460 8.84 28.60 12.93
CA PRO A 460 8.54 29.35 14.12
C PRO A 460 8.22 28.38 15.29
N PRO A 461 8.45 28.78 16.56
CA PRO A 461 8.35 27.89 17.71
C PRO A 461 7.03 27.11 17.80
N GLU A 462 5.92 27.78 17.50
CA GLU A 462 4.56 27.22 17.52
C GLU A 462 4.30 26.18 16.42
N MET A 463 5.16 26.08 15.41
CA MET A 463 5.04 25.11 14.32
C MET A 463 6.07 23.98 14.40
N GLN A 464 6.86 23.90 15.48
CA GLN A 464 7.85 22.83 15.65
C GLN A 464 7.22 21.44 15.82
N TRP A 465 5.93 21.36 16.17
CA TRP A 465 5.18 20.11 16.30
C TRP A 465 5.23 19.26 15.03
N VAL A 466 5.42 19.85 13.85
CA VAL A 466 5.47 19.11 12.57
C VAL A 466 6.64 18.14 12.49
N ARG A 467 7.69 18.34 13.30
CA ARG A 467 8.85 17.44 13.40
C ARG A 467 8.63 16.30 14.39
N ASP A 468 7.72 16.47 15.35
CA ASP A 468 7.35 15.44 16.31
C ASP A 468 6.29 14.52 15.72
N ARG A 469 6.59 13.22 15.66
CA ARG A 469 5.71 12.21 15.04
C ARG A 469 4.34 12.18 15.69
N ASP A 470 4.29 12.12 17.02
CA ASP A 470 3.05 11.86 17.74
C ASP A 470 2.17 13.13 17.76
N ALA A 471 2.77 14.31 17.89
CA ALA A 471 2.07 15.58 17.75
C ALA A 471 1.50 15.77 16.35
N PHE A 472 2.27 15.44 15.30
CA PHE A 472 1.80 15.49 13.92
C PHE A 472 0.59 14.58 13.69
N ILE A 473 0.66 13.34 14.17
CA ILE A 473 -0.44 12.37 14.04
C ILE A 473 -1.69 12.83 14.80
N ARG A 474 -1.52 13.36 16.03
CA ARG A 474 -2.62 13.92 16.82
C ARG A 474 -3.28 15.10 16.12
N HIS A 475 -2.50 15.98 15.50
CA HIS A 475 -3.03 17.09 14.71
C HIS A 475 -3.85 16.58 13.52
N ALA A 476 -3.27 15.70 12.71
CA ALA A 476 -3.92 15.16 11.51
C ALA A 476 -5.27 14.49 11.84
N LEU A 477 -5.29 13.57 12.81
CA LEU A 477 -6.52 12.85 13.16
C LEU A 477 -7.51 13.72 13.95
N GLY A 478 -7.02 14.62 14.79
CA GLY A 478 -7.85 15.57 15.55
C GLY A 478 -8.69 16.47 14.66
N LEU A 479 -8.16 16.90 13.50
CA LEU A 479 -8.88 17.73 12.52
C LEU A 479 -10.13 17.06 11.93
N ILE A 480 -10.22 15.73 11.96
CA ILE A 480 -11.36 14.97 11.46
C ILE A 480 -12.14 14.24 12.57
N GLY A 481 -11.86 14.59 13.83
CA GLY A 481 -12.52 14.03 15.01
C GLY A 481 -12.18 12.56 15.27
N ARG A 482 -10.92 12.14 15.01
CA ARG A 482 -10.45 10.77 15.17
C ARG A 482 -9.43 10.59 16.30
#